data_AF-A0A6I6L6U4-F1
#
_entry.id   AF-A0A6I6L6U4-F1
#
_cell.length_a   1.000
_cell.length_b   1.000
_cell.length_c   1.000
_cell.angle_alpha   90.00
_cell.angle_beta   90.00
_cell.angle_gamma   90.00
#
_symmetry.space_group_name_H-M   'P 1'
#
loop_
_entity.id
_entity.type
_entity.pdbx_description
1 polymer ?
#
loop_
_entity_poly.entity_id
_entity_poly.type
_entity_poly.pdbx_seq_one_letter_code
_entity_poly.pdbx_strand_id
1 'polypeptide(L)'
;MATSINFPVRSNAEIVTRLADGRRVILRPIRPSDQSRIRNGILQMSDEARYLRFFSTFREPPEGIVRRLGAVDGLTHIGWGALLMEGNHCPALGAAHAIRETEISSRAELAVAVLDDYQGLGLARMLIAAVLAHSLKAGMQTLEIHILPENKPATTLMLSLGAKRTHALDSVYHYDLDIRDALTALNDASQPAGVADILASFALLEPA
;
A
#
# COMPACT_ATOMS: atom_id res chain seq x y z
N MET A 1 -9.36 -17.17 -28.86
CA MET A 1 -8.99 -15.76 -29.11
C MET A 1 -9.15 -15.00 -27.81
N ALA A 2 -8.07 -14.88 -27.04
CA ALA A 2 -8.09 -14.15 -25.77
C ALA A 2 -7.97 -12.65 -26.08
N THR A 3 -9.07 -11.94 -25.96
CA THR A 3 -9.09 -10.48 -26.03
C THR A 3 -8.31 -9.97 -24.82
N SER A 4 -7.04 -9.60 -25.04
CA SER A 4 -6.25 -8.87 -24.04
C SER A 4 -6.91 -7.50 -23.88
N ILE A 5 -7.73 -7.36 -22.83
CA ILE A 5 -8.25 -6.07 -22.42
C ILE A 5 -7.06 -5.32 -21.82
N ASN A 6 -6.40 -4.54 -22.68
CA ASN A 6 -5.35 -3.63 -22.29
C ASN A 6 -5.99 -2.57 -21.37
N PHE A 7 -5.79 -2.69 -20.06
CA PHE A 7 -6.07 -1.61 -19.12
C PHE A 7 -4.83 -0.73 -19.08
N PRO A 8 -4.72 0.35 -19.87
CA PRO A 8 -3.61 1.27 -19.70
C PRO A 8 -3.73 1.85 -18.29
N VAL A 9 -2.66 1.70 -17.50
CA VAL A 9 -2.47 2.42 -16.24
C VAL A 9 -2.46 3.91 -16.53
N ARG A 10 -3.65 4.50 -16.47
CA ARG A 10 -3.87 5.94 -16.47
C ARG A 10 -4.93 6.29 -15.45
N SER A 11 -4.76 5.88 -14.21
CA SER A 11 -5.25 6.73 -13.13
C SER A 11 -4.07 7.58 -12.67
N ASN A 12 -3.86 8.70 -13.37
CA ASN A 12 -3.21 9.89 -12.77
C ASN A 12 -4.07 10.48 -11.63
N ALA A 13 -4.93 9.67 -11.01
CA ALA A 13 -5.86 10.05 -9.98
C ALA A 13 -5.05 10.33 -8.72
N GLU A 14 -4.88 11.61 -8.46
CA GLU A 14 -4.42 12.13 -7.19
C GLU A 14 -5.65 12.30 -6.31
N ILE A 15 -5.68 11.58 -5.19
CA ILE A 15 -6.76 11.65 -4.23
C ILE A 15 -6.29 12.54 -3.09
N VAL A 16 -6.88 13.72 -2.98
CA VAL A 16 -6.63 14.64 -1.88
C VAL A 16 -7.52 14.26 -0.72
N THR A 17 -6.92 14.06 0.45
CA THR A 17 -7.65 13.77 1.69
C THR A 17 -6.88 14.30 2.91
N ARG A 18 -7.30 13.93 4.11
CA ARG A 18 -6.74 14.38 5.38
C ARG A 18 -6.43 13.21 6.29
N LEU A 19 -5.33 13.37 7.01
CA LEU A 19 -4.98 12.53 8.16
C LEU A 19 -5.93 12.82 9.34
N ALA A 20 -5.92 11.95 10.35
CA ALA A 20 -6.73 12.12 11.56
C ALA A 20 -6.44 13.44 12.31
N ASP A 21 -5.24 13.99 12.17
CA ASP A 21 -4.84 15.28 12.75
C ASP A 21 -5.16 16.50 11.85
N GLY A 22 -5.84 16.27 10.72
CA GLY A 22 -6.28 17.31 9.79
C GLY A 22 -5.27 17.70 8.70
N ARG A 23 -4.01 17.24 8.77
CA ARG A 23 -2.99 17.50 7.72
C ARG A 23 -3.45 16.94 6.39
N ARG A 24 -3.28 17.72 5.32
CA ARG A 24 -3.67 17.33 3.97
C ARG A 24 -2.61 16.48 3.29
N VAL A 25 -3.07 15.40 2.65
CA VAL A 25 -2.21 14.46 1.92
C VAL A 25 -2.78 14.18 0.53
N ILE A 26 -1.88 13.84 -0.39
CA ILE A 26 -2.22 13.33 -1.72
C ILE A 26 -1.84 11.85 -1.75
N LEU A 27 -2.78 10.97 -2.05
CA LEU A 27 -2.51 9.59 -2.41
C LEU A 27 -2.55 9.44 -3.93
N ARG A 28 -1.54 8.81 -4.51
CA ARG A 28 -1.50 8.51 -5.95
C ARG A 28 -0.68 7.27 -6.28
N PRO A 29 -0.82 6.68 -7.47
CA PRO A 29 0.09 5.65 -7.94
C PRO A 29 1.55 6.16 -7.96
N ILE A 30 2.47 5.28 -7.57
CA ILE A 30 3.91 5.54 -7.65
C ILE A 30 4.34 5.51 -9.11
N ARG A 31 5.21 6.44 -9.48
CA ARG A 31 5.76 6.59 -10.83
C ARG A 31 7.25 6.24 -10.83
N PRO A 32 7.84 5.83 -11.96
CA PRO A 32 9.29 5.60 -12.05
C PRO A 32 10.16 6.82 -11.64
N SER A 33 9.62 8.04 -11.79
CA SER A 33 10.27 9.28 -11.36
C SER A 33 10.32 9.49 -9.84
N ASP A 34 9.63 8.65 -9.05
CA ASP A 34 9.56 8.78 -7.59
C ASP A 34 10.74 8.12 -6.87
N GLN A 35 11.72 7.54 -7.57
CA GLN A 35 12.86 6.84 -6.95
C GLN A 35 13.58 7.67 -5.88
N SER A 36 13.79 8.97 -6.11
CA SER A 36 14.39 9.85 -5.09
C SER A 36 13.50 10.01 -3.85
N ARG A 37 12.16 10.06 -4.04
CA ARG A 37 11.20 10.11 -2.91
C ARG A 37 11.18 8.80 -2.14
N ILE A 38 11.23 7.67 -2.85
CA ILE A 38 11.29 6.33 -2.24
C ILE A 38 12.57 6.20 -1.41
N ARG A 39 13.73 6.56 -1.98
CA ARG A 39 15.01 6.56 -1.26
C ARG A 39 14.93 7.42 0.01
N ASN A 40 14.49 8.67 -0.13
CA ASN A 40 14.40 9.60 1.00
C ASN A 40 13.41 9.11 2.06
N GLY A 41 12.27 8.55 1.66
CA GLY A 41 11.29 7.98 2.57
C GLY A 41 11.88 6.81 3.38
N ILE A 42 12.58 5.88 2.72
CA ILE A 42 13.24 4.77 3.42
C ILE A 42 14.31 5.28 4.40
N LEU A 43 15.08 6.29 4.01
CA LEU A 43 16.10 6.89 4.86
C LEU A 43 15.53 7.62 6.08
N GLN A 44 14.31 8.16 5.97
CA GLN A 44 13.62 8.82 7.08
C GLN A 44 12.93 7.85 8.05
N MET A 45 12.72 6.59 7.66
CA MET A 45 12.22 5.57 8.58
C MET A 45 13.25 5.29 9.68
N SER A 46 12.76 5.08 10.90
CA SER A 46 13.56 4.53 11.99
C SER A 46 14.18 3.18 11.60
N ASP A 47 15.30 2.82 12.24
CA ASP A 47 15.95 1.52 12.01
C ASP A 47 15.00 0.35 12.30
N GLU A 48 14.16 0.49 13.33
CA GLU A 48 13.12 -0.48 13.67
C GLU A 48 12.07 -0.57 12.56
N ALA A 49 11.46 0.54 12.13
CA ALA A 49 10.46 0.52 11.07
C ALA A 49 11.01 -0.07 9.75
N ARG A 50 12.28 0.23 9.45
CA ARG A 50 12.98 -0.31 8.28
C ARG A 50 13.21 -1.81 8.40
N TYR A 51 13.68 -2.28 9.54
CA TYR A 51 13.84 -3.70 9.81
C TYR A 51 12.49 -4.44 9.71
N LEU A 52 11.44 -3.91 10.33
CA LEU A 52 10.10 -4.50 10.31
C LEU A 52 9.49 -4.56 8.90
N ARG A 53 9.88 -3.66 8.00
CA ARG A 53 9.38 -3.59 6.62
C ARG A 53 10.17 -4.47 5.64
N PHE A 54 11.49 -4.55 5.80
CA PHE A 54 12.38 -5.17 4.82
C PHE A 54 13.03 -6.47 5.32
N PHE A 55 12.78 -6.85 6.58
CA PHE A 55 13.37 -8.00 7.26
C PHE A 55 14.91 -8.01 7.18
N SER A 56 15.50 -6.82 7.07
CA SER A 56 16.93 -6.61 6.90
C SER A 56 17.31 -5.28 7.51
N THR A 57 18.51 -5.21 8.05
CA THR A 57 19.13 -3.96 8.46
C THR A 57 20.00 -3.43 7.33
N PHE A 58 19.87 -2.14 7.02
CA PHE A 58 20.76 -1.45 6.08
C PHE A 58 20.78 0.05 6.40
N ARG A 59 21.95 0.68 6.31
CA ARG A 59 22.09 2.13 6.52
C ARG A 59 21.52 2.94 5.36
N GLU A 60 21.76 2.46 4.13
CA GLU A 60 21.30 3.07 2.88
C GLU A 60 20.47 2.05 2.10
N PRO A 61 19.33 2.44 1.49
CA PRO A 61 18.53 1.53 0.70
C PRO A 61 19.31 1.09 -0.56
N PRO A 62 19.48 -0.24 -0.76
CA PRO A 62 20.06 -0.78 -1.99
C PRO A 62 19.33 -0.27 -3.23
N GLU A 63 20.07 0.07 -4.28
CA GLU A 63 19.48 0.56 -5.54
C GLU A 63 18.48 -0.42 -6.14
N GLY A 64 18.71 -1.73 -5.98
CA GLY A 64 17.78 -2.77 -6.42
C GLY A 64 16.41 -2.67 -5.75
N ILE A 65 16.37 -2.34 -4.45
CA ILE A 65 15.11 -2.13 -3.72
C ILE A 65 14.40 -0.87 -4.22
N VAL A 66 15.12 0.24 -4.36
CA VAL A 66 14.54 1.51 -4.86
C VAL A 66 13.98 1.35 -6.28
N ARG A 67 14.75 0.72 -7.17
CA ARG A 67 14.33 0.44 -8.55
C ARG A 67 13.11 -0.47 -8.58
N ARG A 68 13.10 -1.54 -7.79
CA ARG A 68 11.96 -2.46 -7.70
C ARG A 68 10.71 -1.73 -7.23
N LEU A 69 10.79 -0.96 -6.14
CA LEU A 69 9.63 -0.22 -5.61
C LEU A 69 9.12 0.89 -6.56
N GLY A 70 10.00 1.45 -7.40
CA GLY A 70 9.61 2.42 -8.44
C GLY A 70 9.06 1.80 -9.73
N ALA A 71 9.21 0.49 -9.94
CA ALA A 71 8.83 -0.23 -11.17
C ALA A 71 7.33 -0.64 -11.18
N VAL A 72 6.47 0.27 -10.75
CA VAL A 72 5.01 0.06 -10.70
C VAL A 72 4.44 0.10 -12.12
N ASP A 73 3.84 -1.01 -12.54
CA ASP A 73 3.23 -1.21 -13.85
C ASP A 73 1.69 -1.24 -13.80
N GLY A 74 1.12 -1.19 -12.58
CA GLY A 74 -0.31 -1.26 -12.25
C GLY A 74 -1.02 -2.56 -12.66
N LEU A 75 -0.28 -3.58 -13.09
CA LEU A 75 -0.80 -4.90 -13.47
C LEU A 75 -0.20 -5.98 -12.58
N THR A 76 1.11 -6.20 -12.65
CA THR A 76 1.81 -7.17 -11.80
C THR A 76 2.35 -6.54 -10.53
N HIS A 77 2.61 -5.24 -10.57
CA HIS A 77 3.07 -4.42 -9.47
C HIS A 77 2.20 -3.17 -9.34
N ILE A 78 1.31 -3.21 -8.37
CA ILE A 78 0.52 -2.06 -7.95
C ILE A 78 1.26 -1.36 -6.81
N GLY A 79 1.42 -0.05 -6.88
CA GLY A 79 2.04 0.73 -5.81
C GLY A 79 1.41 2.10 -5.67
N TRP A 80 1.06 2.47 -4.44
CA TRP A 80 0.51 3.76 -4.08
C TRP A 80 1.38 4.43 -3.03
N GLY A 81 1.59 5.73 -3.19
CA GLY A 81 2.34 6.57 -2.26
C GLY A 81 1.47 7.68 -1.71
N ALA A 82 1.73 8.06 -0.46
CA ALA A 82 1.12 9.22 0.16
C ALA A 82 2.15 10.34 0.29
N LEU A 83 1.78 11.55 -0.14
CA LEU A 83 2.61 12.74 -0.11
C LEU A 83 1.96 13.81 0.78
N LEU A 84 2.75 14.49 1.59
CA LEU A 84 2.26 15.64 2.35
C LEU A 84 2.05 16.83 1.42
N MET A 85 0.88 17.46 1.45
CA MET A 85 0.63 18.66 0.62
C MET A 85 1.35 19.90 1.15
N GLU A 86 1.50 19.98 2.46
CA GLU A 86 2.06 21.13 3.16
C GLU A 86 3.51 20.85 3.53
N GLY A 87 4.45 21.38 2.77
CA GLY A 87 5.88 21.16 2.97
C GLY A 87 6.68 21.38 1.69
N ASN A 88 7.99 21.53 1.83
CA ASN A 88 8.85 21.72 0.66
C ASN A 88 8.90 20.43 -0.17
N HIS A 89 8.63 20.51 -1.47
CA HIS A 89 8.66 19.39 -2.42
C HIS A 89 7.70 18.22 -2.14
N CYS A 90 6.63 18.38 -1.35
CA CYS A 90 5.63 17.32 -1.08
C CYS A 90 6.23 15.97 -0.63
N PRO A 91 6.91 15.88 0.52
CA PRO A 91 7.64 14.68 0.93
C PRO A 91 6.75 13.44 1.01
N ALA A 92 7.35 12.27 0.75
CA ALA A 92 6.65 10.98 0.87
C ALA A 92 6.50 10.59 2.34
N LEU A 93 5.28 10.23 2.74
CA LEU A 93 4.92 9.86 4.10
C LEU A 93 4.80 8.35 4.29
N GLY A 94 4.59 7.63 3.20
CA GLY A 94 4.40 6.19 3.21
C GLY A 94 4.05 5.65 1.83
N ALA A 95 4.13 4.35 1.69
CA ALA A 95 3.80 3.64 0.46
C ALA A 95 3.24 2.24 0.78
N ALA A 96 2.37 1.75 -0.09
CA ALA A 96 1.92 0.37 -0.09
C ALA A 96 2.05 -0.22 -1.50
N HIS A 97 2.36 -1.51 -1.56
CA HIS A 97 2.51 -2.25 -2.81
C HIS A 97 1.79 -3.59 -2.73
N ALA A 98 1.20 -4.01 -3.85
CA ALA A 98 0.80 -5.39 -4.13
C ALA A 98 1.60 -5.89 -5.33
N ILE A 99 2.32 -7.01 -5.17
CA ILE A 99 3.17 -7.60 -6.23
C ILE A 99 2.78 -9.06 -6.46
N ARG A 100 2.40 -9.40 -7.69
CA ARG A 100 2.12 -10.78 -8.13
C ARG A 100 3.16 -11.27 -9.13
N GLU A 101 3.32 -12.58 -9.23
CA GLU A 101 4.29 -13.22 -10.12
C GLU A 101 3.96 -13.03 -11.61
N THR A 102 2.67 -13.10 -11.96
CA THR A 102 2.20 -13.01 -13.35
C THR A 102 0.90 -12.21 -13.43
N GLU A 103 0.57 -11.64 -14.60
CA GLU A 103 -0.67 -10.88 -14.81
C GLU A 103 -1.96 -11.69 -14.59
N ILE A 104 -1.90 -13.02 -14.67
CA ILE A 104 -3.06 -13.90 -14.44
C ILE A 104 -3.16 -14.40 -13.01
N SER A 105 -2.15 -14.15 -12.17
CA SER A 105 -2.19 -14.56 -10.77
C SER A 105 -3.29 -13.79 -10.03
N SER A 106 -4.15 -14.53 -9.33
CA SER A 106 -5.16 -13.97 -8.44
C SER A 106 -4.60 -13.60 -7.06
N ARG A 107 -3.32 -13.91 -6.79
CA ARG A 107 -2.66 -13.68 -5.50
C ARG A 107 -1.45 -12.76 -5.66
N ALA A 108 -1.25 -11.85 -4.70
CA ALA A 108 -0.17 -10.88 -4.68
C ALA A 108 0.34 -10.63 -3.25
N GLU A 109 1.61 -10.32 -3.07
CA GLU A 109 2.18 -9.95 -1.77
C GLU A 109 1.89 -8.46 -1.48
N LEU A 110 1.25 -8.17 -0.34
CA LEU A 110 1.01 -6.83 0.17
C LEU A 110 2.10 -6.43 1.17
N ALA A 111 2.68 -5.25 0.95
CA ALA A 111 3.57 -4.65 1.93
C ALA A 111 3.37 -3.14 2.03
N VAL A 112 3.34 -2.61 3.25
CA VAL A 112 3.06 -1.20 3.57
C VAL A 112 4.11 -0.63 4.52
N ALA A 113 4.52 0.62 4.31
CA ALA A 113 5.38 1.37 5.20
C ALA A 113 4.84 2.80 5.37
N VAL A 114 4.93 3.32 6.59
CA VAL A 114 4.55 4.69 6.95
C VAL A 114 5.64 5.24 7.86
N LEU A 115 6.07 6.48 7.61
CA LEU A 115 7.01 7.19 8.47
C LEU A 115 6.49 7.26 9.90
N ASP A 116 7.38 7.11 10.88
CA ASP A 116 7.07 6.99 12.30
C ASP A 116 6.13 8.11 12.80
N ASP A 117 6.40 9.37 12.44
CA ASP A 117 5.59 10.56 12.80
C ASP A 117 4.16 10.59 12.22
N TYR A 118 3.86 9.67 11.31
CA TYR A 118 2.58 9.58 10.61
C TYR A 118 1.83 8.26 10.88
N GLN A 119 2.38 7.42 11.77
CA GLN A 119 1.69 6.23 12.27
C GLN A 119 0.53 6.64 13.19
N GLY A 120 -0.48 5.78 13.31
CA GLY A 120 -1.68 6.06 14.12
C GLY A 120 -2.66 7.09 13.51
N LEU A 121 -2.29 7.78 12.42
CA LEU A 121 -3.12 8.81 11.79
C LEU A 121 -4.01 8.31 10.64
N GLY A 122 -4.17 6.99 10.53
CA GLY A 122 -4.99 6.36 9.49
C GLY A 122 -4.30 6.15 8.15
N LEU A 123 -3.06 6.61 7.96
CA LEU A 123 -2.37 6.61 6.66
C LEU A 123 -2.17 5.21 6.06
N ALA A 124 -1.81 4.23 6.89
CA ALA A 124 -1.64 2.85 6.43
C ALA A 124 -2.97 2.28 5.87
N ARG A 125 -4.11 2.57 6.52
CA ARG A 125 -5.44 2.14 6.05
C ARG A 125 -5.81 2.79 4.72
N MET A 126 -5.53 4.08 4.55
CA MET A 126 -5.76 4.78 3.28
C MET A 126 -4.93 4.19 2.13
N LEU A 127 -3.64 3.91 2.38
CA LEU A 127 -2.75 3.27 1.41
C LEU A 127 -3.21 1.85 1.05
N ILE A 128 -3.60 1.05 2.05
CA ILE A 128 -4.12 -0.30 1.85
C ILE A 128 -5.44 -0.26 1.08
N ALA A 129 -6.35 0.66 1.38
CA ALA A 129 -7.60 0.83 0.64
C ALA A 129 -7.34 1.08 -0.86
N ALA A 130 -6.39 1.97 -1.18
CA ALA A 130 -6.03 2.27 -2.57
C ALA A 130 -5.41 1.06 -3.27
N VAL A 131 -4.53 0.31 -2.60
CA VAL A 131 -3.93 -0.91 -3.15
C VAL A 131 -4.99 -2.00 -3.34
N LEU A 132 -5.88 -2.24 -2.37
CA LEU A 132 -6.95 -3.21 -2.46
C LEU A 132 -7.90 -2.91 -3.62
N ALA A 133 -8.38 -1.67 -3.72
CA ALA A 133 -9.31 -1.26 -4.77
C ALA A 133 -8.66 -1.37 -6.17
N HIS A 134 -7.39 -0.98 -6.31
CA HIS A 134 -6.65 -1.16 -7.57
C HIS A 134 -6.42 -2.66 -7.87
N SER A 135 -6.03 -3.44 -6.87
CA SER A 135 -5.77 -4.88 -7.01
C SER A 135 -7.01 -5.64 -7.45
N LEU A 136 -8.19 -5.29 -6.90
CA LEU A 136 -9.46 -5.88 -7.31
C LEU A 136 -9.76 -5.61 -8.79
N LYS A 137 -9.53 -4.37 -9.27
CA LYS A 137 -9.70 -3.99 -10.68
C LYS A 137 -8.71 -4.71 -11.59
N ALA A 138 -7.51 -5.01 -11.10
CA ALA A 138 -6.49 -5.80 -11.81
C ALA A 138 -6.75 -7.32 -11.80
N GLY A 139 -7.88 -7.78 -11.23
CA GLY A 139 -8.29 -9.18 -11.19
C GLY A 139 -7.69 -10.00 -10.04
N MET A 140 -7.02 -9.36 -9.09
CA MET A 140 -6.53 -10.04 -7.88
C MET A 140 -7.70 -10.31 -6.91
N GLN A 141 -7.57 -11.35 -6.11
CA GLN A 141 -8.58 -11.80 -5.15
C GLN A 141 -8.04 -11.86 -3.72
N THR A 142 -6.77 -12.25 -3.54
CA THR A 142 -6.16 -12.39 -2.21
C THR A 142 -4.82 -11.67 -2.17
N LEU A 143 -4.57 -10.96 -1.08
CA LEU A 143 -3.26 -10.42 -0.76
C LEU A 143 -2.60 -11.25 0.35
N GLU A 144 -1.36 -11.64 0.12
CA GLU A 144 -0.51 -12.35 1.07
C GLU A 144 0.29 -11.35 1.88
N ILE A 145 0.37 -11.52 3.20
CA ILE A 145 1.09 -10.62 4.09
C ILE A 145 2.05 -11.43 4.95
N HIS A 146 3.29 -10.97 5.00
CA HIS A 146 4.34 -11.50 5.88
C HIS A 146 4.63 -10.48 6.97
N ILE A 147 4.54 -10.89 8.24
CA ILE A 147 4.72 -9.99 9.38
C ILE A 147 5.65 -10.63 10.40
N LEU A 148 6.68 -9.89 10.81
CA LEU A 148 7.52 -10.29 11.95
C LEU A 148 6.69 -10.31 13.24
N PRO A 149 6.84 -11.32 14.12
CA PRO A 149 6.08 -11.47 15.35
C PRO A 149 6.10 -10.23 16.26
N GLU A 150 7.16 -9.43 16.22
CA GLU A 150 7.37 -8.21 16.98
C GLU A 150 6.52 -7.05 16.45
N ASN A 151 6.11 -7.06 15.17
CA ASN A 151 5.29 -6.01 14.56
C ASN A 151 3.81 -6.16 14.95
N LYS A 152 3.52 -5.92 16.24
CA LYS A 152 2.16 -5.95 16.79
C LYS A 152 1.24 -4.95 16.08
N PRO A 153 1.64 -3.70 15.77
CA PRO A 153 0.77 -2.76 15.07
C PRO A 153 0.31 -3.28 13.70
N ALA A 154 1.21 -3.83 12.88
CA ALA A 154 0.83 -4.41 11.59
C ALA A 154 -0.07 -5.64 11.76
N THR A 155 0.22 -6.50 12.74
CA THR A 155 -0.63 -7.66 13.06
C THR A 155 -2.05 -7.23 13.41
N THR A 156 -2.21 -6.27 14.33
CA THR A 156 -3.51 -5.74 14.73
C THR A 156 -4.24 -5.11 13.55
N LEU A 157 -3.53 -4.36 12.70
CA LEU A 157 -4.11 -3.77 11.50
C LEU A 157 -4.65 -4.85 10.56
N MET A 158 -3.84 -5.85 10.19
CA MET A 158 -4.26 -6.89 9.26
C MET A 158 -5.43 -7.72 9.81
N LEU A 159 -5.41 -8.09 11.09
CA LEU A 159 -6.54 -8.79 11.73
C LEU A 159 -7.82 -7.95 11.71
N SER A 160 -7.73 -6.63 11.92
CA SER A 160 -8.90 -5.75 11.82
C SER A 160 -9.49 -5.63 10.41
N LEU A 161 -8.72 -6.01 9.39
CA LEU A 161 -9.15 -6.07 8.00
C LEU A 161 -9.65 -7.46 7.60
N GLY A 162 -9.73 -8.40 8.54
CA GLY A 162 -10.19 -9.76 8.29
C GLY A 162 -9.10 -10.72 7.81
N ALA A 163 -7.82 -10.35 7.95
CA ALA A 163 -6.73 -11.24 7.57
C ALA A 163 -6.76 -12.54 8.38
N LYS A 164 -6.60 -13.67 7.69
CA LYS A 164 -6.58 -15.01 8.28
C LYS A 164 -5.17 -15.54 8.30
N ARG A 165 -4.69 -15.94 9.46
CA ARG A 165 -3.36 -16.55 9.59
C ARG A 165 -3.38 -17.91 8.89
N THR A 166 -2.45 -18.13 7.96
CA THR A 166 -2.34 -19.40 7.23
C THR A 166 -1.31 -20.31 7.89
N HIS A 167 -0.06 -19.83 8.01
CA HIS A 167 1.04 -20.57 8.63
C HIS A 167 2.02 -19.64 9.36
N ALA A 168 2.90 -20.24 10.16
CA ALA A 168 4.09 -19.59 10.69
C ALA A 168 5.30 -20.40 10.24
N LEU A 169 6.07 -19.86 9.32
CA LEU A 169 7.31 -20.45 8.82
C LEU A 169 8.44 -19.52 9.25
N ASP A 170 9.54 -20.08 9.73
CA ASP A 170 10.81 -19.36 9.93
C ASP A 170 10.70 -18.03 10.70
N SER A 171 9.93 -18.04 11.79
CA SER A 171 9.73 -16.86 12.66
C SER A 171 9.03 -15.68 11.97
N VAL A 172 8.29 -15.91 10.89
CA VAL A 172 7.42 -14.92 10.23
C VAL A 172 5.98 -15.43 10.25
N TYR A 173 5.03 -14.53 10.49
CA TYR A 173 3.61 -14.84 10.43
C TYR A 173 3.07 -14.57 9.03
N HIS A 174 2.42 -15.57 8.45
CA HIS A 174 1.79 -15.47 7.13
C HIS A 174 0.28 -15.31 7.28
N TYR A 175 -0.27 -14.36 6.54
CA TYR A 175 -1.69 -14.07 6.50
C TYR A 175 -2.19 -13.97 5.07
N ASP A 176 -3.42 -14.44 4.88
CA ASP A 176 -4.20 -14.19 3.68
C ASP A 176 -5.26 -13.14 3.98
N LEU A 177 -5.36 -12.14 3.11
CA LEU A 177 -6.37 -11.10 3.15
C LEU A 177 -7.21 -11.18 1.88
N ASP A 178 -8.47 -11.60 2.00
CA ASP A 178 -9.42 -11.51 0.90
C ASP A 178 -9.71 -10.04 0.60
N ILE A 179 -9.58 -9.65 -0.67
CA ILE A 179 -9.67 -8.25 -1.06
C ILE A 179 -11.07 -7.68 -0.86
N ARG A 180 -12.13 -8.46 -1.13
CA ARG A 180 -13.52 -8.00 -1.01
C ARG A 180 -13.93 -7.87 0.45
N ASP A 181 -13.55 -8.84 1.28
CA ASP A 181 -13.80 -8.79 2.72
C ASP A 181 -13.07 -7.59 3.33
N ALA A 182 -11.81 -7.36 2.95
CA ALA A 182 -11.02 -6.23 3.45
C ALA A 182 -11.59 -4.87 3.03
N LEU A 183 -12.03 -4.73 1.78
CA LEU A 183 -12.70 -3.52 1.31
C LEU A 183 -14.02 -3.28 2.06
N THR A 184 -14.76 -4.34 2.36
CA THR A 184 -15.99 -4.26 3.17
C THR A 184 -15.67 -3.78 4.59
N ALA A 185 -14.63 -4.33 5.23
CA ALA A 185 -14.16 -3.88 6.55
C ALA A 185 -13.66 -2.43 6.55
N LEU A 186 -13.08 -1.96 5.45
CA LEU A 186 -12.64 -0.57 5.27
C LEU A 186 -13.78 0.41 4.97
N ASN A 187 -14.93 -0.07 4.51
CA ASN A 187 -16.10 0.77 4.25
C ASN A 187 -16.96 1.01 5.51
N ASP A 188 -16.54 0.50 6.66
CA ASP A 188 -17.18 0.74 7.95
C ASP A 188 -17.01 2.21 8.39
N ALA A 189 -18.06 2.81 8.96
CA ALA A 189 -18.09 4.20 9.41
C ALA A 189 -17.10 4.54 10.54
N SER A 190 -16.52 3.53 11.20
CA SER A 190 -15.47 3.69 12.21
C SER A 190 -14.07 4.01 11.64
N GLN A 191 -13.90 3.95 10.32
CA GLN A 191 -12.62 4.23 9.68
C GLN A 191 -12.31 5.73 9.61
N PRO A 192 -11.02 6.12 9.51
CA PRO A 192 -10.65 7.51 9.24
C PRO A 192 -11.35 8.02 7.98
N ALA A 193 -11.85 9.27 8.01
CA ALA A 193 -12.59 9.87 6.90
C ALA A 193 -11.87 9.73 5.55
N GLY A 194 -10.53 9.80 5.55
CA GLY A 194 -9.77 9.64 4.33
C GLY A 194 -9.86 8.26 3.68
N VAL A 195 -10.21 7.19 4.40
CA VAL A 195 -10.50 5.88 3.79
C VAL A 195 -11.73 5.98 2.88
N ALA A 196 -12.79 6.67 3.33
CA ALA A 196 -13.99 6.88 2.53
C ALA A 196 -13.71 7.69 1.26
N ASP A 197 -12.89 8.74 1.36
CA ASP A 197 -12.46 9.54 0.20
C ASP A 197 -11.73 8.68 -0.84
N ILE A 198 -10.86 7.77 -0.39
CA ILE A 198 -10.16 6.82 -1.26
C ILE A 198 -11.15 5.91 -1.97
N LEU A 199 -12.01 5.20 -1.23
CA LEU A 199 -12.95 4.24 -1.80
C LEU A 199 -13.93 4.91 -2.78
N ALA A 200 -14.45 6.09 -2.42
CA ALA A 200 -15.32 6.89 -3.29
C ALA A 200 -14.63 7.26 -4.61
N SER A 201 -13.34 7.63 -4.55
CA SER A 201 -12.56 7.96 -5.75
C SER A 201 -12.45 6.76 -6.71
N PHE A 202 -12.33 5.52 -6.20
CA PHE A 202 -12.30 4.34 -7.05
C PHE A 202 -13.67 4.00 -7.67
N ALA A 203 -14.76 4.27 -6.97
CA ALA A 203 -16.12 4.10 -7.50
C ALA A 203 -16.45 5.11 -8.61
N LEU A 204 -15.95 6.34 -8.49
CA LEU A 204 -16.08 7.38 -9.53
C LEU A 204 -15.22 7.10 -10.78
N LEU A 205 -14.21 6.23 -10.66
CA LEU A 205 -13.31 5.83 -11.74
C LEU A 205 -13.74 4.53 -12.44
N GLU A 206 -14.94 4.00 -12.18
CA GLU A 206 -15.54 2.93 -13.00
C GLU A 206 -15.93 3.50 -14.37
N PRO A 207 -15.65 2.82 -15.50
CA PRO A 207 -16.23 3.20 -16.78
C PRO A 207 -17.74 2.91 -16.78
N ALA A 208 -18.51 3.82 -17.38
CA ALA A 208 -19.92 3.62 -17.71
C ALA A 208 -20.12 2.42 -18.64
#